data_AF-A0A2S9K7K1-F1
#
_entry.id   AF-A0A2S9K7K1-F1
#
_cell.length_a   1.000
_cell.length_b   1.000
_cell.length_c   1.000
_cell.angle_alpha   90.00
_cell.angle_beta   90.00
_cell.angle_gamma   90.00
#
_symmetry.space_group_name_H-M   'P 1'
#
loop_
_entity.id
_entity.type
_entity.pdbx_description
1 polymer ?
#
loop_
_entity_poly.entity_id
_entity_poly.type
_entity_poly.pdbx_seq_one_letter_code
_entity_poly.pdbx_strand_id
1 'polypeptide(L)' 'MQVNFIDTTELAELRTEAEHLQTIEHDGQLIHVLHYGGGDMLAIVNPITGGAVCIYPCASFDHEGGSIHDQARELLGAKV' A
#
# COMPACT_ATOMS: atom_id res chain seq x y z
N MET A 1 4.50 6.28 9.17
CA MET A 1 4.10 5.90 7.79
C MET A 1 5.05 6.58 6.84
N GLN A 2 5.60 5.85 5.87
CA GLN A 2 6.46 6.40 4.83
C GLN A 2 5.68 6.41 3.51
N VAL A 3 5.74 7.52 2.78
CA VAL A 3 5.10 7.68 1.47
C VAL A 3 6.21 7.85 0.44
N ASN A 4 6.20 7.01 -0.59
CA ASN A 4 7.10 7.08 -1.72
C ASN A 4 6.31 7.28 -3.02
N PHE A 5 6.86 8.04 -3.95
CA PHE A 5 6.27 8.25 -5.27
C PHE A 5 7.11 7.48 -6.27
N ILE A 6 6.48 6.56 -6.99
CA ILE A 6 7.15 5.72 -7.97
C ILE A 6 6.57 5.95 -9.36
N ASP A 7 7.44 5.83 -10.36
CA ASP A 7 7.03 5.92 -11.75
C ASP A 7 6.43 4.61 -12.28
N THR A 8 6.05 4.60 -13.56
CA THR A 8 5.46 3.42 -14.22
C THR A 8 6.39 2.21 -14.25
N THR A 9 7.70 2.45 -14.38
CA THR A 9 8.71 1.39 -14.49
C THR A 9 8.92 0.75 -13.14
N GLU A 10 9.13 1.58 -12.12
CA GLU A 10 9.27 1.14 -10.73
C GLU A 10 8.00 0.40 -10.24
N LEU A 11 6.82 0.84 -10.66
CA LEU A 11 5.56 0.12 -10.35
C LEU A 11 5.50 -1.26 -11.02
N ALA A 12 5.99 -1.39 -12.24
CA ALA A 12 6.02 -2.67 -12.94
C ALA A 12 7.01 -3.66 -12.29
N GLU A 13 8.17 -3.17 -11.86
CA GLU A 13 9.15 -3.93 -11.08
C GLU A 13 8.53 -4.37 -9.74
N LEU A 14 7.96 -3.42 -8.98
CA LEU A 14 7.31 -3.71 -7.70
C LEU A 14 6.20 -4.75 -7.85
N ARG A 15 5.38 -4.70 -8.89
CA ARG A 15 4.33 -5.71 -9.14
C ARG A 15 4.87 -7.09 -9.49
N THR A 16 6.11 -7.18 -9.94
CA THR A 16 6.77 -8.44 -10.27
C THR A 16 7.44 -9.05 -9.03
N GLU A 17 8.02 -8.20 -8.18
CA GLU A 17 8.72 -8.63 -6.97
C GLU A 17 7.79 -8.83 -5.75
N ALA A 18 6.74 -8.03 -5.63
CA ALA A 18 5.81 -8.10 -4.51
C ALA A 18 4.72 -9.15 -4.73
N GLU A 19 4.25 -9.75 -3.64
CA GLU A 19 3.07 -10.59 -3.68
C GLU A 19 1.82 -9.70 -3.74
N HIS A 20 1.03 -9.84 -4.80
CA HIS A 20 -0.20 -9.09 -4.95
C HIS A 20 -1.35 -9.75 -4.17
N LEU A 21 -1.81 -9.09 -3.11
CA LEU A 21 -2.86 -9.59 -2.24
C LEU A 21 -4.26 -9.23 -2.77
N GLN A 22 -4.46 -7.95 -3.09
CA GLN A 22 -5.78 -7.45 -3.47
C GLN A 22 -5.68 -6.19 -4.35
N THR A 23 -6.65 -5.99 -5.24
CA THR A 23 -6.88 -4.68 -5.87
C THR A 23 -8.22 -4.13 -5.40
N ILE A 24 -8.23 -2.85 -5.02
CA ILE A 24 -9.42 -2.08 -4.67
C ILE A 24 -9.57 -1.00 -5.72
N GLU A 25 -10.74 -0.92 -6.34
CA GLU A 25 -11.09 0.18 -7.24
C GLU A 25 -11.98 1.16 -6.47
N HIS A 26 -11.59 2.43 -6.45
CA HIS A 26 -12.34 3.49 -5.77
C HIS A 26 -12.25 4.78 -6.58
N ASP A 27 -13.40 5.35 -6.97
CA ASP A 27 -13.49 6.60 -7.73
C ASP A 27 -12.59 6.66 -8.98
N GLY A 28 -12.45 5.53 -9.69
CA GLY A 28 -11.62 5.40 -10.88
C GLY A 28 -10.11 5.35 -10.61
N GLN A 29 -9.70 5.25 -9.34
CA GLN A 29 -8.33 4.97 -8.91
C GLN A 29 -8.20 3.49 -8.58
N LEU A 30 -7.05 2.91 -8.97
CA LEU A 30 -6.69 1.55 -8.61
C LEU A 30 -5.74 1.58 -7.41
N ILE A 31 -6.08 0.85 -6.37
CA ILE A 31 -5.27 0.69 -5.17
C ILE A 31 -4.87 -0.78 -5.09
N HIS A 32 -3.58 -1.06 -5.24
CA HIS A 32 -3.04 -2.39 -5.04
C HIS A 32 -2.58 -2.56 -3.60
N VAL A 33 -3.01 -3.64 -2.96
CA VAL A 33 -2.50 -4.11 -1.67
C VAL A 33 -1.44 -5.17 -2.00
N LEU A 34 -0.20 -4.88 -1.63
CA LEU A 34 0.97 -5.68 -1.97
C LEU A 34 1.70 -6.08 -0.69
N HIS A 35 2.19 -7.31 -0.60
CA HIS A 35 3.14 -7.73 0.43
C HIS A 35 4.56 -7.63 -0.14
N TYR A 36 5.38 -6.74 0.43
CA TYR A 36 6.73 -6.46 -0.05
C TYR A 36 7.67 -6.12 1.12
N GLY A 37 8.87 -6.69 1.12
CA GLY A 37 9.87 -6.42 2.16
C GLY A 37 9.47 -6.86 3.58
N GLY A 38 8.58 -7.85 3.70
CA GLY A 38 8.11 -8.40 4.98
C GLY A 38 6.87 -7.73 5.57
N GLY A 39 6.25 -6.77 4.87
CA GLY A 39 5.03 -6.11 5.32
C GLY A 39 4.06 -5.78 4.20
N ASP A 40 2.82 -5.46 4.58
CA ASP A 40 1.77 -5.06 3.65
C ASP A 40 1.87 -3.56 3.36
N MET A 41 1.80 -3.20 2.08
CA MET A 41 1.83 -1.83 1.60
C MET A 41 0.69 -1.55 0.63
N LEU A 42 0.36 -0.26 0.47
CA LEU A 42 -0.62 0.20 -0.50
C LEU A 42 0.09 0.91 -1.64
N ALA A 43 -0.23 0.56 -2.88
CA ALA A 43 0.19 1.26 -4.08
C ALA A 43 -1.04 1.86 -4.78
N ILE A 44 -1.20 3.18 -4.67
CA ILE A 44 -2.30 3.92 -5.29
C ILE A 44 -1.85 4.39 -6.68
N VAL A 45 -2.42 3.81 -7.73
CA VAL A 45 -2.07 4.12 -9.11
C VAL A 45 -2.69 5.45 -9.51
N ASN A 46 -1.86 6.34 -10.05
CA ASN A 46 -2.32 7.57 -10.66
C ASN A 46 -2.87 7.26 -12.07
N PRO A 47 -4.17 7.48 -12.33
CA PRO A 47 -4.78 7.11 -13.60
C PRO A 47 -4.31 7.99 -14.78
N ILE A 48 -3.67 9.13 -14.51
CA ILE A 48 -3.19 10.08 -15.54
C ILE A 48 -1.75 9.73 -15.95
N THR A 49 -0.87 9.49 -14.97
CA THR A 49 0.56 9.27 -15.23
C THR A 49 0.93 7.80 -15.30
N GLY A 50 0.09 6.89 -14.79
CA GLY A 50 0.36 5.46 -14.70
C GLY A 50 1.35 5.05 -13.60
N GLY A 51 2.00 6.01 -12.93
CA GLY A 51 2.83 5.77 -11.75
C GLY A 51 1.98 5.49 -10.50
N ALA A 52 2.62 5.36 -9.35
CA ALA A 52 1.90 5.09 -8.10
C ALA A 52 2.47 5.83 -6.89
N VAL A 53 1.60 6.04 -5.90
CA VAL A 53 1.98 6.45 -4.55
C VAL A 53 1.99 5.20 -3.68
N CYS A 54 3.17 4.86 -3.17
CA CYS A 54 3.41 3.73 -2.30
C CYS A 54 3.40 4.17 -0.84
N ILE A 55 2.52 3.59 -0.04
CA ILE A 55 2.36 3.88 1.38
C ILE A 55 2.79 2.65 2.17
N TYR A 56 3.86 2.81 2.94
CA TYR A 56 4.42 1.78 3.81
C TYR A 56 3.99 2.02 5.26
N PRO A 57 3.63 0.96 6.00
CA PRO A 57 3.36 1.05 7.43
C PRO A 57 4.62 1.51 8.19
N CYS A 58 4.43 2.03 9.40
CA CYS A 58 5.56 2.51 10.21
C CYS A 58 6.28 1.31 10.86
N ALA A 59 7.61 1.24 10.75
CA ALA A 59 8.44 0.17 11.30
C ALA A 59 8.28 -0.08 12.82
N SER A 60 7.72 0.88 13.56
CA SER A 60 7.43 0.77 15.00
C SER A 60 6.26 -0.18 15.35
N PHE A 61 5.57 -0.76 14.36
CA PHE A 61 4.42 -1.64 14.57
C PHE A 61 4.65 -3.08 14.07
N ASP A 62 5.91 -3.42 13.81
CA ASP A 62 6.37 -4.76 13.41
C ASP A 62 6.37 -5.79 14.56
N HIS A 63 5.67 -5.51 15.67
CA HIS A 63 5.79 -6.36 16.86
C HIS A 63 4.97 -7.66 16.79
N GLU A 64 3.93 -7.74 15.94
CA GLU A 64 3.08 -8.96 15.83
C GLU A 64 2.46 -9.16 14.43
N GLY A 65 3.21 -8.91 13.34
CA GLY A 65 2.67 -9.08 11.97
C GLY A 65 1.76 -7.94 11.53
N GLY A 66 2.08 -6.72 11.96
CA GLY A 66 1.26 -5.52 11.79
C GLY A 66 0.97 -5.19 10.33
N SER A 67 -0.27 -5.42 9.92
CA SER A 67 -0.77 -5.02 8.62
C SER A 67 -1.22 -3.55 8.65
N ILE A 68 -1.11 -2.85 7.53
CA ILE A 68 -1.72 -1.51 7.35
C ILE A 68 -3.23 -1.52 7.63
N HIS A 69 -3.87 -2.69 7.51
CA HIS A 69 -5.26 -2.93 7.91
C HIS A 69 -5.51 -2.74 9.41
N ASP A 70 -4.56 -3.15 10.26
CA ASP A 70 -4.69 -2.97 11.71
C ASP A 70 -4.53 -1.49 12.07
N GLN A 71 -3.63 -0.78 11.40
CA GLN A 71 -3.49 0.66 11.56
C GLN A 71 -4.76 1.42 11.10
N ALA A 72 -5.35 1.02 9.98
CA ALA A 72 -6.62 1.58 9.53
C ALA A 72 -7.74 1.30 10.54
N ARG A 73 -7.76 0.10 11.14
CA ARG A 73 -8.73 -0.28 12.17
C ARG A 73 -8.54 0.50 13.47
N GLU A 74 -7.32 0.75 13.93
CA GLU A 74 -7.06 1.58 15.11
C GLU A 74 -7.44 3.05 14.89
N LEU A 75 -7.07 3.62 13.74
CA LEU A 75 -7.35 5.02 13.44
C LEU A 75 -8.83 5.30 13.14
N LEU A 76 -9.54 4.36 12.52
CA LEU A 76 -10.95 4.53 12.13
C LEU A 76 -11.92 3.88 13.13
N GLY A 77 -11.51 2.83 13.84
CA GLY A 77 -12.30 2.13 14.86
C GLY A 77 -12.35 2.85 16.21
N ALA A 78 -11.42 3.77 16.49
CA ALA A 78 -11.47 4.62 17.68
C ALA A 78 -12.52 5.75 17.62
N LYS A 79 -13.35 5.81 16.56
CA LYS A 79 -14.53 6.66 16.48
C LYS A 79 -15.81 5.82 16.53
N VAL A 80 -16.13 5.31 17.73
CA VAL A 80 -17.52 5.01 18.14
C VAL A 80 -17.69 5.45 19.59
#